data_AF-A0A1G2VTB7-F1
#
_entry.id   AF-A0A1G2VTB7-F1
#
_cell.length_a   1.000
_cell.length_b   1.000
_cell.length_c   1.000
_cell.angle_alpha   90.00
_cell.angle_beta   90.00
_cell.angle_gamma   90.00
#
_symmetry.space_group_name_H-M   'P 1'
#
loop_
_entity.id
_entity.type
_entity.pdbx_description
1 polymer ?
#
loop_
_entity_poly.entity_id
_entity_poly.type
_entity_poly.pdbx_seq_one_letter_code
_entity_poly.pdbx_strand_id
1 'polypeptide(L)'
;MFSIVEKQLNIDFLHGHHLHSMVCQIPSQLSMKDWACRLVDPEQSWNQIRAILYLIAEGKGNLKKCHFLIFPEAVMPAAHVEETLRIVDQQFRPNSIVMFGVEHIRLADYRDLLARHRNDNIETLASVIEDLDAGDIVDIPTNVSVTAVKEADGRMRVFLQAKSHPFVGEEHLDSLHDLYRGKVFPLFRCQPACFNFMSLICLDYVYRDTYQSNINHIIDKANELFFQTRQRLDLLAVLECNPKPEHHAFRDVVNGFYGEYLAYTPGVRETITVFCNTSEETSGLPGSDRLTFGHSSVIIHKSHKIGPVEDAEFVSDDFDGLPVCRLRFGTATRLYYFNLPLFHELDPRTTRVPLKIHGIFRSDQGQWQRIDGSSDFN
;
A
#
# COMPACT_ATOMS: atom_id res chain seq x y z
N MET A 1 -6.03 19.02 5.54
CA MET A 1 -6.71 17.73 5.83
C MET A 1 -7.33 17.20 4.55
N PHE A 2 -7.08 15.92 4.23
CA PHE A 2 -7.75 15.27 3.10
C PHE A 2 -9.17 14.81 3.51
N SER A 3 -9.99 14.51 2.52
CA SER A 3 -11.31 13.90 2.67
C SER A 3 -11.26 12.41 2.36
N ILE A 4 -11.93 11.60 3.18
CA ILE A 4 -12.10 10.17 2.90
C ILE A 4 -13.39 9.95 2.13
N VAL A 5 -13.29 9.40 0.92
CA VAL A 5 -14.44 9.14 0.02
C VAL A 5 -14.70 7.65 -0.08
N GLU A 6 -15.90 7.22 0.28
CA GLU A 6 -16.29 5.81 0.20
C GLU A 6 -16.50 5.36 -1.25
N LYS A 7 -15.82 4.28 -1.65
CA LYS A 7 -15.93 3.63 -2.96
C LYS A 7 -16.48 2.23 -2.77
N GLN A 8 -17.73 2.01 -3.19
CA GLN A 8 -18.33 0.67 -3.18
C GLN A 8 -17.71 -0.17 -4.30
N LEU A 9 -17.27 -1.39 -3.98
CA LEU A 9 -16.69 -2.33 -4.92
C LEU A 9 -17.47 -3.65 -4.92
N ASN A 10 -17.68 -4.24 -6.11
CA ASN A 10 -18.25 -5.57 -6.26
C ASN A 10 -17.14 -6.63 -6.12
N ILE A 11 -16.85 -7.02 -4.87
CA ILE A 11 -15.80 -7.98 -4.54
C ILE A 11 -16.41 -9.08 -3.67
N ASP A 12 -16.36 -10.30 -4.20
CA ASP A 12 -16.90 -11.49 -3.56
C ASP A 12 -15.77 -12.37 -3.02
N PHE A 13 -15.13 -11.87 -1.97
CA PHE A 13 -14.26 -12.70 -1.17
C PHE A 13 -15.10 -13.76 -0.45
N LEU A 14 -14.90 -15.02 -0.83
CA LEU A 14 -15.63 -16.14 -0.24
C LEU A 14 -15.45 -16.16 1.27
N HIS A 15 -16.57 -16.15 2.00
CA HIS A 15 -16.56 -16.19 3.46
C HIS A 15 -15.85 -17.46 3.96
N GLY A 16 -14.94 -17.30 4.91
CA GLY A 16 -14.15 -18.39 5.47
C GLY A 16 -12.94 -18.82 4.63
N HIS A 17 -12.71 -18.22 3.46
CA HIS A 17 -11.48 -18.42 2.70
C HIS A 17 -10.40 -17.44 3.18
N HIS A 18 -9.15 -17.94 3.22
CA HIS A 18 -7.99 -17.09 3.48
C HIS A 18 -7.84 -16.08 2.34
N LEU A 19 -7.81 -14.79 2.68
CA LEU A 19 -7.31 -13.80 1.74
C LEU A 19 -5.79 -13.92 1.67
N HIS A 20 -5.21 -13.63 0.52
CA HIS A 20 -3.78 -13.73 0.32
C HIS A 20 -3.25 -12.46 -0.31
N SER A 21 -2.08 -12.06 0.14
CA SER A 21 -1.38 -10.87 -0.31
C SER A 21 0.03 -11.23 -0.76
N MET A 22 0.51 -10.51 -1.76
CA MET A 22 1.88 -10.49 -2.23
C MET A 22 2.44 -9.08 -2.03
N VAL A 23 3.43 -8.95 -1.15
CA VAL A 23 4.20 -7.71 -0.97
C VAL A 23 5.46 -7.79 -1.83
N CYS A 24 5.64 -6.80 -2.71
CA CYS A 24 6.75 -6.76 -3.65
C CYS A 24 7.85 -5.81 -3.14
N GLN A 25 8.73 -6.30 -2.26
CA GLN A 25 9.89 -5.52 -1.82
C GLN A 25 10.95 -5.51 -2.92
N ILE A 26 10.79 -4.59 -3.88
CA ILE A 26 11.66 -4.41 -5.05
C ILE A 26 12.37 -3.05 -4.99
N PRO A 27 13.51 -2.86 -5.67
CA PRO A 27 14.23 -1.61 -5.61
C PRO A 27 13.55 -0.52 -6.44
N SER A 28 13.82 0.72 -6.08
CA SER A 28 13.59 1.88 -6.95
C SER A 28 14.92 2.58 -7.23
N GLN A 29 15.27 2.73 -8.51
CA GLN A 29 16.47 3.47 -8.90
C GLN A 29 16.06 4.87 -9.32
N LEU A 30 16.21 5.82 -8.43
CA LEU A 30 15.66 7.16 -8.56
C LEU A 30 16.74 8.17 -8.95
N SER A 31 16.31 9.27 -9.54
CA SER A 31 17.13 10.45 -9.72
C SER A 31 16.26 11.68 -9.55
N MET A 32 16.80 12.67 -8.84
CA MET A 32 16.20 14.00 -8.80
C MET A 32 16.52 14.69 -10.12
N LYS A 33 15.53 14.77 -11.02
CA LYS A 33 15.61 15.50 -12.29
C LYS A 33 14.46 16.49 -12.35
N ASP A 34 14.78 17.74 -12.70
CA ASP A 34 13.78 18.82 -12.85
C ASP A 34 12.84 18.91 -11.64
N TRP A 35 13.39 18.78 -10.43
CA TRP A 35 12.66 18.87 -9.16
C TRP A 35 11.64 17.73 -8.92
N ALA A 36 11.70 16.66 -9.72
CA ALA A 36 10.88 15.46 -9.59
C ALA A 36 11.75 14.22 -9.34
N CYS A 37 11.24 13.30 -8.52
CA CYS A 37 11.85 12.00 -8.28
C CYS A 37 11.42 11.03 -9.40
N ARG A 38 12.33 10.74 -10.32
CA ARG A 38 12.06 9.91 -11.51
C ARG A 38 12.97 8.70 -11.59
N LEU A 39 12.48 7.64 -12.24
CA LEU A 39 13.27 6.43 -12.45
C LEU A 39 14.45 6.71 -13.39
N VAL A 40 15.62 6.19 -13.03
CA VAL A 40 16.86 6.30 -13.84
C VAL A 40 16.76 5.42 -15.08
N ASP A 41 16.31 4.18 -14.90
CA ASP A 41 16.04 3.22 -15.95
C ASP A 41 14.58 2.72 -15.85
N PRO A 42 13.64 3.45 -16.48
CA PRO A 42 12.23 3.08 -16.49
C PRO A 42 11.98 1.69 -17.13
N GLU A 43 12.74 1.31 -18.15
CA GLU A 43 12.55 0.04 -18.86
C GLU A 43 13.02 -1.15 -18.01
N GLN A 44 14.13 -1.03 -17.30
CA GLN A 44 14.57 -2.05 -16.35
C GLN A 44 13.53 -2.23 -15.23
N SER A 45 13.06 -1.13 -14.66
CA SER A 45 12.01 -1.13 -13.63
C SER A 45 10.73 -1.78 -14.15
N TRP A 46 10.33 -1.44 -15.38
CA TRP A 46 9.18 -2.05 -16.05
C TRP A 46 9.35 -3.56 -16.22
N ASN A 47 10.51 -4.02 -16.71
CA ASN A 47 10.77 -5.44 -16.91
C ASN A 47 10.64 -6.25 -15.61
N GLN A 48 11.11 -5.70 -14.49
CA GLN A 48 10.97 -6.34 -13.18
C GLN A 48 9.50 -6.44 -12.75
N ILE A 49 8.75 -5.34 -12.84
CA ILE A 49 7.31 -5.30 -12.50
C ILE A 49 6.52 -6.24 -13.41
N ARG A 50 6.78 -6.19 -14.72
CA ARG A 50 6.13 -7.03 -15.71
C ARG A 50 6.33 -8.52 -15.42
N ALA A 51 7.54 -8.92 -15.03
CA ALA A 51 7.82 -10.30 -14.62
C ALA A 51 6.98 -10.74 -13.40
N ILE A 52 6.74 -9.84 -12.43
CA ILE A 52 5.88 -10.10 -11.27
C ILE A 52 4.41 -10.21 -11.69
N LEU A 53 3.94 -9.31 -12.56
CA LEU A 53 2.57 -9.36 -13.08
C LEU A 53 2.31 -10.70 -13.78
N TYR A 54 3.25 -11.18 -14.60
CA TYR A 54 3.13 -12.47 -15.27
C TYR A 54 3.23 -13.67 -14.31
N LEU A 55 4.05 -13.60 -13.26
CA LEU A 55 4.09 -14.62 -12.21
C LEU A 55 2.71 -14.79 -11.54
N ILE A 56 2.05 -13.68 -11.21
CA ILE A 56 0.71 -13.69 -10.59
C ILE A 56 -0.36 -14.14 -11.59
N ALA A 57 -0.32 -13.64 -12.83
CA ALA A 57 -1.25 -14.00 -13.88
C ALA A 57 -1.19 -15.51 -14.21
N GLU A 58 0.02 -16.10 -14.29
CA GLU A 58 0.18 -17.53 -14.48
C GLU A 58 -0.43 -18.34 -13.32
N GLY A 59 -0.32 -17.81 -12.10
CA GLY A 59 -1.06 -18.30 -10.93
C GLY A 59 -0.70 -19.73 -10.53
N LYS A 60 0.52 -20.20 -10.83
CA LYS A 60 0.98 -21.56 -10.47
C LYS A 60 0.79 -21.84 -8.97
N GLY A 61 0.30 -23.04 -8.66
CA GLY A 61 0.08 -23.48 -7.28
C GLY A 61 -0.97 -22.64 -6.55
N ASN A 62 -0.58 -22.03 -5.43
CA ASN A 62 -1.47 -21.19 -4.62
C ASN A 62 -1.50 -19.73 -5.08
N LEU A 63 -0.65 -19.29 -6.01
CA LEU A 63 -0.63 -17.89 -6.49
C LEU A 63 -1.92 -17.48 -7.20
N LYS A 64 -2.66 -18.43 -7.76
CA LYS A 64 -4.03 -18.21 -8.26
C LYS A 64 -5.03 -17.67 -7.23
N LYS A 65 -4.68 -17.70 -5.94
CA LYS A 65 -5.47 -17.16 -4.83
C LYS A 65 -4.96 -15.79 -4.35
N CYS A 66 -3.98 -15.19 -5.03
CA CYS A 66 -3.47 -13.88 -4.69
C CYS A 66 -4.56 -12.83 -4.92
N HIS A 67 -5.09 -12.26 -3.83
CA HIS A 67 -6.15 -11.25 -3.89
C HIS A 67 -5.56 -9.83 -3.90
N PHE A 68 -4.44 -9.61 -3.20
CA PHE A 68 -3.76 -8.33 -3.13
C PHE A 68 -2.34 -8.46 -3.68
N LEU A 69 -1.99 -7.64 -4.65
CA LEU A 69 -0.63 -7.47 -5.14
C LEU A 69 -0.20 -6.03 -4.86
N ILE A 70 0.78 -5.86 -3.98
CA ILE A 70 1.16 -4.55 -3.44
C ILE A 70 2.60 -4.26 -3.85
N PHE A 71 2.77 -3.20 -4.61
CA PHE A 71 4.07 -2.65 -4.99
C PHE A 71 4.39 -1.38 -4.19
N PRO A 72 5.68 -1.05 -4.01
CA PRO A 72 6.09 0.12 -3.23
C PRO A 72 5.72 1.47 -3.90
N GLU A 73 6.04 2.55 -3.21
CA GLU A 73 5.98 3.92 -3.77
C GLU A 73 7.01 4.11 -4.88
N ALA A 74 6.69 4.91 -5.90
CA ALA A 74 7.62 5.36 -6.93
C ALA A 74 8.44 4.25 -7.63
N VAL A 75 7.85 3.07 -7.84
CA VAL A 75 8.49 1.97 -8.61
C VAL A 75 7.94 1.84 -10.02
N MET A 76 6.68 2.26 -10.26
CA MET A 76 6.04 2.12 -11.56
C MET A 76 6.43 3.28 -12.49
N PRO A 77 7.03 3.00 -13.66
CA PRO A 77 7.19 4.01 -14.70
C PRO A 77 5.85 4.57 -15.16
N ALA A 78 5.76 5.89 -15.28
CA ALA A 78 4.53 6.56 -15.70
C ALA A 78 4.05 6.08 -17.09
N ALA A 79 4.99 5.81 -17.99
CA ALA A 79 4.73 5.33 -19.34
C ALA A 79 4.06 3.93 -19.39
N HIS A 80 4.25 3.10 -18.36
CA HIS A 80 3.76 1.72 -18.33
C HIS A 80 2.53 1.50 -17.42
N VAL A 81 1.93 2.58 -16.89
CA VAL A 81 0.69 2.49 -16.11
C VAL A 81 -0.43 1.83 -16.92
N GLU A 82 -0.68 2.30 -18.15
CA GLU A 82 -1.74 1.74 -19.01
C GLU A 82 -1.47 0.29 -19.45
N GLU A 83 -0.20 -0.05 -19.66
CA GLU A 83 0.18 -1.43 -19.98
C GLU A 83 -0.06 -2.36 -18.79
N THR A 84 0.29 -1.90 -17.57
CA THR A 84 -0.01 -2.61 -16.32
C THR A 84 -1.51 -2.83 -16.15
N LEU A 85 -2.31 -1.78 -16.29
CA LEU A 85 -3.78 -1.86 -16.17
C LEU A 85 -4.37 -2.85 -17.18
N ARG A 86 -3.85 -2.88 -18.41
CA ARG A 86 -4.25 -3.84 -19.44
C ARG A 86 -3.88 -5.27 -19.08
N ILE A 87 -2.69 -5.52 -18.53
CA ILE A 87 -2.29 -6.87 -18.08
C ILE A 87 -3.22 -7.34 -16.95
N VAL A 88 -3.52 -6.49 -15.98
CA VAL A 88 -4.44 -6.83 -14.88
C VAL A 88 -5.84 -7.13 -15.43
N ASP A 89 -6.38 -6.25 -16.28
CA ASP A 89 -7.69 -6.44 -16.89
C ASP A 89 -7.78 -7.73 -17.72
N GLN A 90 -6.75 -8.06 -18.50
CA GLN A 90 -6.81 -9.21 -19.41
C GLN A 90 -6.43 -10.54 -18.76
N GLN A 91 -5.51 -10.54 -17.80
CA GLN A 91 -4.85 -11.78 -17.34
C GLN A 91 -5.08 -12.11 -15.86
N PHE A 92 -5.42 -11.13 -15.03
CA PHE A 92 -5.67 -11.41 -13.61
C PHE A 92 -7.06 -12.03 -13.43
N ARG A 93 -7.24 -12.75 -12.32
CA ARG A 93 -8.54 -13.34 -11.98
C ARG A 93 -9.47 -12.27 -11.41
N PRO A 94 -10.81 -12.43 -11.53
CA PRO A 94 -11.76 -11.65 -10.75
C PRO A 94 -11.43 -11.67 -9.25
N ASN A 95 -11.88 -10.66 -8.51
CA ASN A 95 -11.57 -10.43 -7.09
C ASN A 95 -10.07 -10.22 -6.83
N SER A 96 -9.37 -9.52 -7.74
CA SER A 96 -7.96 -9.15 -7.59
C SER A 96 -7.81 -7.64 -7.43
N ILE A 97 -6.92 -7.23 -6.57
CA ILE A 97 -6.59 -5.84 -6.27
C ILE A 97 -5.09 -5.66 -6.42
N VAL A 98 -4.68 -4.67 -7.22
CA VAL A 98 -3.28 -4.33 -7.46
C VAL A 98 -3.05 -2.88 -7.04
N MET A 99 -2.07 -2.64 -6.17
CA MET A 99 -1.72 -1.32 -5.67
C MET A 99 -0.27 -1.02 -6.05
N PHE A 100 0.01 0.14 -6.62
CA PHE A 100 1.38 0.53 -6.97
C PHE A 100 1.57 2.05 -6.94
N GLY A 101 2.75 2.49 -6.50
CA GLY A 101 3.19 3.88 -6.64
C GLY A 101 3.85 4.12 -7.99
N VAL A 102 3.49 5.23 -8.62
CA VAL A 102 4.05 5.74 -9.87
C VAL A 102 5.18 6.71 -9.53
N GLU A 103 6.23 6.74 -10.36
CA GLU A 103 7.23 7.81 -10.30
C GLU A 103 6.57 9.20 -10.39
N HIS A 104 7.28 10.27 -9.99
CA HIS A 104 6.67 11.60 -10.00
C HIS A 104 6.30 12.03 -11.43
N ILE A 105 5.03 12.39 -11.61
CA ILE A 105 4.47 12.96 -12.85
C ILE A 105 4.06 14.41 -12.62
N ARG A 106 3.77 15.17 -13.67
CA ARG A 106 3.25 16.53 -13.50
C ARG A 106 1.77 16.49 -13.11
N LEU A 107 1.29 17.52 -12.42
CA LEU A 107 -0.12 17.65 -12.08
C LEU A 107 -1.04 17.61 -13.31
N ALA A 108 -0.60 18.16 -14.45
CA ALA A 108 -1.29 18.02 -15.74
C ALA A 108 -1.47 16.56 -16.15
N ASP A 109 -0.41 15.76 -16.07
CA ASP A 109 -0.42 14.35 -16.46
C ASP A 109 -1.29 13.53 -15.48
N TYR A 110 -1.29 13.89 -14.19
CA TYR A 110 -2.17 13.31 -13.18
C TYR A 110 -3.65 13.61 -13.44
N ARG A 111 -3.99 14.87 -13.76
CA ARG A 111 -5.34 15.26 -14.19
C ARG A 111 -5.79 14.45 -15.40
N ASP A 112 -4.91 14.24 -16.38
CA ASP A 112 -5.24 13.49 -17.60
C ASP A 112 -5.46 12.00 -17.32
N LEU A 113 -4.73 11.40 -16.36
CA LEU A 113 -5.01 10.07 -15.84
C LEU A 113 -6.38 10.00 -15.15
N LEU A 114 -6.68 10.95 -14.27
CA LEU A 114 -7.98 11.05 -13.58
C LEU A 114 -9.14 11.19 -14.57
N ALA A 115 -8.96 11.99 -15.62
CA ALA A 115 -9.97 12.20 -16.66
C ALA A 115 -10.25 10.91 -17.48
N ARG A 116 -9.21 10.12 -17.79
CA ARG A 116 -9.37 8.82 -18.46
C ARG A 116 -10.16 7.82 -17.62
N HIS A 117 -9.95 7.82 -16.31
CA HIS A 117 -10.66 6.95 -15.36
C HIS A 117 -11.74 7.70 -14.56
N ARG A 118 -12.39 8.69 -15.19
CA ARG A 118 -13.28 9.65 -14.50
C ARG A 118 -14.39 9.00 -13.68
N ASN A 119 -14.96 7.89 -14.16
CA ASN A 119 -16.08 7.22 -13.49
C ASN A 119 -15.74 6.74 -12.07
N ASP A 120 -14.47 6.43 -11.84
CA ASP A 120 -14.00 5.95 -10.53
C ASP A 120 -13.42 7.09 -9.67
N ASN A 121 -13.08 8.23 -10.28
CA ASN A 121 -12.28 9.30 -9.68
C ASN A 121 -12.93 10.70 -9.72
N ILE A 122 -14.26 10.78 -9.82
CA ILE A 122 -14.95 12.06 -10.06
C ILE A 122 -14.65 13.13 -8.99
N GLU A 123 -14.57 12.74 -7.71
CA GLU A 123 -14.30 13.60 -6.57
C GLU A 123 -12.84 14.06 -6.56
N THR A 124 -11.90 13.14 -6.81
CA THR A 124 -10.47 13.48 -6.95
C THR A 124 -10.23 14.41 -8.12
N LEU A 125 -10.85 14.12 -9.28
CA LEU A 125 -10.75 14.97 -10.46
C LEU A 125 -11.33 16.37 -10.23
N ALA A 126 -12.49 16.46 -9.56
CA ALA A 126 -13.09 17.74 -9.22
C ALA A 126 -12.17 18.57 -8.31
N SER A 127 -11.58 17.95 -7.29
CA SER A 127 -10.61 18.61 -6.40
C SER A 127 -9.37 19.11 -7.14
N VAL A 128 -8.85 18.34 -8.11
CA VAL A 128 -7.67 18.76 -8.91
C VAL A 128 -8.01 19.90 -9.85
N ILE A 129 -9.20 19.88 -10.47
CA ILE A 129 -9.66 20.98 -11.34
C ILE A 129 -9.80 22.27 -10.55
N GLU A 130 -10.41 22.23 -9.36
CA GLU A 130 -10.52 23.39 -8.48
C GLU A 130 -9.15 24.00 -8.14
N ASP A 131 -8.15 23.16 -7.85
CA ASP A 131 -6.80 23.62 -7.54
C ASP A 131 -6.08 24.23 -8.75
N LEU A 132 -6.26 23.64 -9.93
CA LEU A 132 -5.71 24.18 -11.19
C LEU A 132 -6.37 25.51 -11.58
N ASP A 133 -7.66 25.68 -11.29
CA ASP A 133 -8.38 26.93 -11.55
C ASP A 133 -7.96 28.04 -10.56
N ALA A 134 -7.47 27.66 -9.38
CA ALA A 134 -7.04 28.59 -8.33
C ALA A 134 -5.61 29.13 -8.50
N GLY A 135 -4.76 28.50 -9.32
CA GLY A 135 -3.38 28.94 -9.50
C GLY A 135 -2.61 28.26 -10.64
N ASP A 136 -1.47 28.82 -11.00
CA ASP A 136 -0.58 28.27 -12.05
C ASP A 136 0.32 27.17 -11.46
N ILE A 137 -0.28 26.00 -11.24
CA ILE A 137 0.37 24.84 -10.60
C ILE A 137 0.47 23.62 -11.52
N VAL A 138 0.25 23.80 -12.82
CA VAL A 138 0.09 22.73 -13.82
C VAL A 138 1.30 21.79 -13.92
N ASP A 139 2.50 22.32 -13.71
CA ASP A 139 3.76 21.57 -13.81
C ASP A 139 4.28 21.06 -12.46
N ILE A 140 3.56 21.30 -11.35
CA ILE A 140 3.97 20.82 -10.03
C ILE A 140 4.11 19.29 -10.04
N PRO A 141 5.25 18.74 -9.57
CA PRO A 141 5.41 17.29 -9.45
C PRO A 141 4.38 16.69 -8.48
N THR A 142 3.83 15.55 -8.86
CA THR A 142 2.78 14.85 -8.13
C THR A 142 3.23 13.41 -7.90
N ASN A 143 3.24 13.00 -6.64
CA ASN A 143 3.48 11.62 -6.24
C ASN A 143 2.14 10.88 -6.20
N VAL A 144 2.00 9.86 -7.04
CA VAL A 144 0.72 9.20 -7.33
C VAL A 144 0.80 7.72 -7.01
N SER A 145 -0.28 7.18 -6.46
CA SER A 145 -0.54 5.74 -6.43
C SER A 145 -1.80 5.40 -7.23
N VAL A 146 -1.83 4.16 -7.70
CA VAL A 146 -2.96 3.58 -8.41
C VAL A 146 -3.43 2.34 -7.65
N THR A 147 -4.73 2.25 -7.42
CA THR A 147 -5.42 1.03 -6.98
C THR A 147 -6.29 0.52 -8.12
N ALA A 148 -5.88 -0.60 -8.69
CA ALA A 148 -6.53 -1.31 -9.77
C ALA A 148 -7.35 -2.47 -9.19
N VAL A 149 -8.65 -2.51 -9.45
CA VAL A 149 -9.57 -3.51 -8.89
C VAL A 149 -10.25 -4.25 -10.03
N LYS A 150 -10.05 -5.57 -10.10
CA LYS A 150 -10.83 -6.45 -10.97
C LYS A 150 -11.96 -7.07 -10.15
N GLU A 151 -13.16 -6.54 -10.33
CA GLU A 151 -14.37 -6.93 -9.61
C GLU A 151 -14.81 -8.37 -9.93
N ALA A 152 -15.76 -8.90 -9.15
CA ALA A 152 -16.24 -10.27 -9.26
C ALA A 152 -16.86 -10.61 -10.63
N ASP A 153 -17.46 -9.61 -11.29
CA ASP A 153 -18.02 -9.71 -12.63
C ASP A 153 -16.97 -9.55 -13.75
N GLY A 154 -15.71 -9.37 -13.37
CA GLY A 154 -14.58 -9.16 -14.28
C GLY A 154 -14.37 -7.70 -14.69
N ARG A 155 -15.22 -6.76 -14.25
CA ARG A 155 -15.06 -5.33 -14.53
C ARG A 155 -13.77 -4.81 -13.88
N MET A 156 -12.97 -4.10 -14.65
CA MET A 156 -11.82 -3.36 -14.14
C MET A 156 -12.23 -1.95 -13.70
N ARG A 157 -11.77 -1.55 -12.50
CA ARG A 157 -11.94 -0.22 -11.93
C ARG A 157 -10.59 0.32 -11.48
N VAL A 158 -10.37 1.61 -11.65
CA VAL A 158 -9.05 2.22 -11.46
C VAL A 158 -9.20 3.49 -10.64
N PHE A 159 -8.55 3.52 -9.48
CA PHE A 159 -8.58 4.66 -8.57
C PHE A 159 -7.19 5.24 -8.43
N LEU A 160 -7.09 6.56 -8.47
CA LEU A 160 -5.83 7.28 -8.31
C LEU A 160 -5.87 8.17 -7.07
N GLN A 161 -4.73 8.22 -6.39
CA GLN A 161 -4.53 9.03 -5.19
C GLN A 161 -3.17 9.73 -5.29
N ALA A 162 -3.18 11.05 -5.10
CA ALA A 162 -1.95 11.81 -4.87
C ALA A 162 -1.60 11.80 -3.38
N LYS A 163 -0.29 11.73 -3.08
CA LYS A 163 0.24 11.83 -1.71
C LYS A 163 -0.20 13.14 -1.06
N SER A 164 -0.63 13.11 0.20
CA SER A 164 -1.11 14.31 0.88
C SER A 164 0.03 15.21 1.35
N HIS A 165 1.14 14.63 1.79
CA HIS A 165 2.28 15.37 2.35
C HIS A 165 3.62 14.82 1.82
N PRO A 166 4.45 15.67 1.19
CA PRO A 166 5.80 15.29 0.74
C PRO A 166 6.74 14.98 1.91
N PHE A 167 7.82 14.25 1.64
CA PHE A 167 8.91 14.04 2.61
C PHE A 167 9.85 15.25 2.67
N VAL A 168 10.47 15.52 3.84
CA VAL A 168 11.37 16.68 4.05
C VAL A 168 12.65 16.63 3.18
N GLY A 169 13.02 15.47 2.63
CA GLY A 169 14.04 15.38 1.56
C GLY A 169 13.55 15.84 0.19
N GLU A 170 12.23 16.00 0.04
CA GLU A 170 11.52 16.55 -1.12
C GLU A 170 11.15 18.03 -0.89
N GLU A 171 11.07 18.52 0.36
CA GLU A 171 10.79 19.92 0.72
C GLU A 171 12.05 20.61 1.31
N HIS A 172 12.70 21.50 0.55
CA HIS A 172 13.71 22.41 1.12
C HIS A 172 13.05 23.68 1.69
N LEU A 173 13.72 24.32 2.65
CA LEU A 173 13.30 25.60 3.29
C LEU A 173 13.14 26.78 2.32
N ASP A 174 13.59 26.64 1.06
CA ASP A 174 13.21 27.52 -0.04
C ASP A 174 11.96 26.96 -0.72
N SER A 175 10.91 27.78 -0.76
CA SER A 175 9.54 27.57 -1.25
C SER A 175 9.40 27.19 -2.74
N LEU A 176 10.38 26.49 -3.31
CA LEU A 176 10.50 26.13 -4.72
C LEU A 176 10.38 24.61 -4.96
N HIS A 177 10.03 23.82 -3.93
CA HIS A 177 10.08 22.36 -3.94
C HIS A 177 8.76 21.68 -3.52
N ASP A 178 7.62 22.35 -3.69
CA ASP A 178 6.34 21.78 -3.29
C ASP A 178 5.90 20.68 -4.27
N LEU A 179 5.61 19.48 -3.76
CA LEU A 179 4.79 18.52 -4.52
C LEU A 179 3.31 18.88 -4.37
N TYR A 180 2.50 18.47 -5.35
CA TYR A 180 1.06 18.60 -5.24
C TYR A 180 0.54 17.76 -4.07
N ARG A 181 -0.28 18.38 -3.21
CA ARG A 181 -0.84 17.77 -2.01
C ARG A 181 -2.23 17.22 -2.29
N GLY A 182 -2.35 15.90 -2.35
CA GLY A 182 -3.62 15.21 -2.55
C GLY A 182 -4.62 15.44 -1.42
N LYS A 183 -5.89 15.62 -1.79
CA LYS A 183 -6.99 15.98 -0.86
C LYS A 183 -8.11 14.94 -0.78
N VAL A 184 -8.04 13.87 -1.57
CA VAL A 184 -9.11 12.85 -1.65
C VAL A 184 -8.50 11.45 -1.54
N PHE A 185 -8.91 10.72 -0.51
CA PHE A 185 -8.40 9.39 -0.17
C PHE A 185 -9.55 8.38 -0.22
N PRO A 186 -9.51 7.38 -1.11
CA PRO A 186 -10.57 6.38 -1.19
C PRO A 186 -10.60 5.44 0.03
N LEU A 187 -11.78 5.24 0.61
CA LEU A 187 -12.10 4.09 1.47
C LEU A 187 -12.89 3.08 0.66
N PHE A 188 -12.27 1.96 0.33
CA PHE A 188 -12.87 0.93 -0.49
C PHE A 188 -13.74 0.02 0.37
N ARG A 189 -15.00 -0.13 -0.03
CA ARG A 189 -16.01 -0.94 0.66
C ARG A 189 -16.42 -2.12 -0.21
N CYS A 190 -15.91 -3.31 0.11
CA CYS A 190 -16.21 -4.53 -0.67
C CYS A 190 -17.58 -5.09 -0.30
N GLN A 191 -18.44 -5.24 -1.30
CA GLN A 191 -19.72 -5.93 -1.19
C GLN A 191 -19.74 -7.12 -2.16
N PRO A 192 -20.29 -8.29 -1.76
CA PRO A 192 -20.93 -8.57 -0.47
C PRO A 192 -19.97 -8.94 0.68
N ALA A 193 -18.66 -8.98 0.44
CA ALA A 193 -17.67 -9.50 1.40
C ALA A 193 -17.54 -8.76 2.74
N CYS A 194 -18.08 -7.54 2.86
CA CYS A 194 -17.93 -6.68 4.05
C CYS A 194 -16.48 -6.44 4.47
N PHE A 195 -15.56 -6.38 3.50
CA PHE A 195 -14.14 -6.13 3.71
C PHE A 195 -13.79 -4.70 3.28
N ASN A 196 -13.24 -3.89 4.17
CA ASN A 196 -12.90 -2.50 3.85
C ASN A 196 -11.40 -2.27 3.89
N PHE A 197 -10.88 -1.53 2.90
CA PHE A 197 -9.47 -1.26 2.82
C PHE A 197 -9.15 0.15 2.32
N MET A 198 -7.93 0.59 2.63
CA MET A 198 -7.35 1.85 2.17
C MET A 198 -5.89 1.64 1.77
N SER A 199 -5.38 2.53 0.91
CA SER A 199 -3.96 2.64 0.58
C SER A 199 -3.44 4.04 0.90
N LEU A 200 -2.24 4.12 1.45
CA LEU A 200 -1.52 5.37 1.76
C LEU A 200 -0.15 5.35 1.08
N ILE A 201 0.44 6.53 0.91
CA ILE A 201 1.79 6.67 0.35
C ILE A 201 2.74 7.16 1.44
N CYS A 202 3.62 6.27 1.92
CA CYS A 202 4.72 6.54 2.84
C CYS A 202 4.36 7.48 4.00
N LEU A 203 4.78 8.74 3.92
CA LEU A 203 4.56 9.73 4.96
C LEU A 203 3.08 10.03 5.24
N ASP A 204 2.16 9.74 4.32
CA ASP A 204 0.73 9.84 4.59
C ASP A 204 0.33 9.11 5.88
N TYR A 205 1.01 8.01 6.21
CA TYR A 205 0.77 7.24 7.42
C TYR A 205 1.20 7.96 8.70
N VAL A 206 2.37 8.62 8.70
CA VAL A 206 2.96 9.24 9.90
C VAL A 206 2.76 10.75 10.00
N TYR A 207 2.21 11.38 8.96
CA TYR A 207 2.05 12.83 8.93
C TYR A 207 1.13 13.31 10.05
N ARG A 208 1.66 14.25 10.83
CA ARG A 208 0.96 15.01 11.86
C ARG A 208 1.61 16.38 12.04
N ASP A 209 0.78 17.39 12.27
CA ASP A 209 1.18 18.70 12.75
C ASP A 209 0.45 19.02 14.06
N THR A 210 0.58 20.25 14.57
CA THR A 210 -0.04 20.68 15.83
C THR A 210 -1.57 20.57 15.83
N TYR A 211 -2.19 20.56 14.66
CA TYR A 211 -3.65 20.65 14.48
C TYR A 211 -4.26 19.41 13.82
N GLN A 212 -3.48 18.65 13.04
CA GLN A 212 -3.98 17.62 12.16
C GLN A 212 -3.10 16.37 12.21
N SER A 213 -3.72 15.21 12.06
CA SER A 213 -3.05 13.92 11.96
C SER A 213 -3.82 13.09 10.94
N ASN A 214 -3.13 12.63 9.90
CA ASN A 214 -3.73 11.83 8.85
C ASN A 214 -4.30 10.54 9.40
N ILE A 215 -3.54 9.86 10.28
CA ILE A 215 -3.96 8.62 10.89
C ILE A 215 -5.17 8.82 11.82
N ASN A 216 -5.25 9.94 12.55
CA ASN A 216 -6.42 10.22 13.39
C ASN A 216 -7.69 10.37 12.53
N HIS A 217 -7.59 11.04 11.38
CA HIS A 217 -8.73 11.16 10.48
C HIS A 217 -9.22 9.80 9.96
N ILE A 218 -8.30 8.86 9.69
CA ILE A 218 -8.63 7.47 9.31
C ILE A 218 -9.30 6.73 10.49
N ILE A 219 -8.77 6.87 11.70
CA ILE A 219 -9.35 6.27 12.91
C ILE A 219 -10.79 6.76 13.11
N ASP A 220 -11.02 8.07 13.01
CA ASP A 220 -12.34 8.67 13.18
C ASP A 220 -13.32 8.14 12.15
N LYS A 221 -12.93 8.13 10.86
CA LYS A 221 -13.79 7.59 9.79
C LYS A 221 -14.08 6.11 9.93
N ALA A 222 -13.10 5.31 10.36
CA ALA A 222 -13.28 3.89 10.62
C ALA A 222 -14.20 3.63 11.83
N ASN A 223 -14.12 4.48 12.87
CA ASN A 223 -15.04 4.43 14.01
C ASN A 223 -16.46 4.80 13.59
N GLU A 224 -16.65 5.84 12.78
CA GLU A 224 -17.96 6.17 12.19
C GLU A 224 -18.55 4.96 11.46
N LEU A 225 -17.76 4.32 10.59
CA LEU A 225 -18.17 3.11 9.87
C LEU A 225 -18.60 2.00 10.83
N PHE A 226 -17.84 1.78 11.90
CA PHE A 226 -18.14 0.77 12.91
C PHE A 226 -19.42 1.06 13.68
N PHE A 227 -19.64 2.29 14.12
CA PHE A 227 -20.85 2.62 14.87
C PHE A 227 -22.10 2.61 14.00
N GLN A 228 -21.98 2.95 12.71
CA GLN A 228 -23.10 2.95 11.77
C GLN A 228 -23.46 1.55 11.25
N THR A 229 -22.46 0.73 10.94
CA THR A 229 -22.66 -0.51 10.16
C THR A 229 -22.07 -1.76 10.79
N ARG A 230 -21.31 -1.63 11.90
CA ARG A 230 -20.50 -2.71 12.51
C ARG A 230 -19.39 -3.25 11.61
N GLN A 231 -19.12 -2.60 10.49
CA GLN A 231 -17.94 -2.83 9.67
C GLN A 231 -16.79 -1.94 10.15
N ARG A 232 -15.55 -2.31 9.86
CA ARG A 232 -14.35 -1.61 10.31
C ARG A 232 -13.38 -1.47 9.15
N LEU A 233 -12.26 -0.79 9.35
CA LEU A 233 -11.13 -0.90 8.43
C LEU A 233 -10.46 -2.26 8.63
N ASP A 234 -10.34 -3.06 7.57
CA ASP A 234 -9.77 -4.41 7.64
C ASP A 234 -8.33 -4.46 7.13
N LEU A 235 -7.99 -3.65 6.13
CA LEU A 235 -6.63 -3.56 5.58
C LEU A 235 -6.23 -2.10 5.33
N LEU A 236 -5.06 -1.74 5.83
CA LEU A 236 -4.37 -0.48 5.51
C LEU A 236 -3.04 -0.81 4.84
N ALA A 237 -2.94 -0.58 3.53
CA ALA A 237 -1.69 -0.74 2.79
C ALA A 237 -0.92 0.58 2.75
N VAL A 238 0.35 0.57 3.09
CA VAL A 238 1.24 1.74 3.01
C VAL A 238 2.31 1.42 1.99
N LEU A 239 2.29 2.13 0.85
CA LEU A 239 3.27 1.98 -0.22
C LEU A 239 4.44 2.92 0.09
N GLU A 240 5.66 2.41 0.17
CA GLU A 240 6.78 3.18 0.70
C GLU A 240 8.02 3.14 -0.19
N CYS A 241 8.70 4.27 -0.30
CA CYS A 241 10.10 4.37 -0.65
C CYS A 241 10.81 5.06 0.52
N ASN A 242 10.68 4.45 1.69
CA ASN A 242 11.10 5.01 2.96
C ASN A 242 12.53 4.56 3.31
N PRO A 243 13.49 5.50 3.40
CA PRO A 243 14.88 5.18 3.77
C PRO A 243 15.09 5.01 5.28
N LYS A 244 14.02 5.11 6.08
CA LYS A 244 14.04 4.91 7.54
C LYS A 244 12.78 4.15 7.99
N PRO A 245 12.55 2.92 7.51
CA PRO A 245 11.34 2.14 7.81
C PRO A 245 11.18 1.87 9.31
N GLU A 246 12.28 1.78 10.05
CA GLU A 246 12.29 1.54 11.51
C GLU A 246 12.32 2.84 12.33
N HIS A 247 12.02 4.01 11.74
CA HIS A 247 12.04 5.27 12.48
C HIS A 247 10.94 5.31 13.55
N HIS A 248 11.26 5.83 14.75
CA HIS A 248 10.35 5.87 15.91
C HIS A 248 8.99 6.53 15.63
N ALA A 249 8.90 7.46 14.66
CA ALA A 249 7.63 8.06 14.26
C ALA A 249 6.58 7.03 13.78
N PHE A 250 7.02 5.97 13.09
CA PHE A 250 6.12 4.87 12.70
C PHE A 250 5.63 4.11 13.92
N ARG A 251 6.54 3.82 14.86
CA ARG A 251 6.22 3.19 16.13
C ARG A 251 5.19 4.00 16.92
N ASP A 252 5.34 5.31 17.01
CA ASP A 252 4.38 6.19 17.69
C ASP A 252 2.98 6.10 17.09
N VAL A 253 2.89 6.05 15.76
CA VAL A 253 1.62 5.94 15.06
C VAL A 253 1.00 4.56 15.25
N VAL A 254 1.77 3.49 15.12
CA VAL A 254 1.30 2.12 15.42
C VAL A 254 0.75 2.05 16.85
N ASN A 255 1.46 2.66 17.80
CA ASN A 255 1.05 2.71 19.18
C ASN A 255 -0.30 3.44 19.37
N GLY A 256 -0.51 4.59 18.70
CA GLY A 256 -1.79 5.30 18.74
C GLY A 256 -2.92 4.57 18.00
N PHE A 257 -2.60 3.89 16.90
CA PHE A 257 -3.57 3.22 16.04
C PHE A 257 -4.11 1.91 16.64
N TYR A 258 -3.24 1.13 17.26
CA TYR A 258 -3.58 -0.16 17.90
C TYR A 258 -3.71 -0.08 19.42
N GLY A 259 -3.27 1.01 20.05
CA GLY A 259 -3.27 1.15 21.51
C GLY A 259 -4.63 1.53 22.09
N GLU A 260 -5.00 0.89 23.19
CA GLU A 260 -6.17 1.25 24.00
C GLU A 260 -5.73 2.19 25.15
N TYR A 261 -5.51 3.47 24.83
CA TYR A 261 -5.05 4.44 25.83
C TYR A 261 -6.20 5.05 26.64
N LEU A 262 -6.95 5.98 26.04
CA LEU A 262 -7.99 6.77 26.71
C LEU A 262 -9.33 6.77 25.96
N ALA A 263 -9.33 6.34 24.70
CA ALA A 263 -10.51 6.22 23.87
C ALA A 263 -10.46 4.85 23.16
N TYR A 264 -11.59 4.15 23.15
CA TYR A 264 -11.72 2.89 22.44
C TYR A 264 -11.91 3.17 20.95
N THR A 265 -11.06 2.58 20.09
CA THR A 265 -11.05 2.77 18.63
C THR A 265 -11.45 1.50 17.88
N PRO A 266 -12.71 1.02 18.05
CA PRO A 266 -13.15 -0.27 17.51
C PRO A 266 -13.07 -0.36 15.98
N GLY A 267 -13.13 0.78 15.29
CA GLY A 267 -13.05 0.84 13.84
C GLY A 267 -11.71 0.44 13.25
N VAL A 268 -10.63 0.41 14.05
CA VAL A 268 -9.29 0.07 13.56
C VAL A 268 -8.59 -1.05 14.34
N ARG A 269 -9.11 -1.45 15.50
CA ARG A 269 -8.47 -2.38 16.44
C ARG A 269 -7.89 -3.64 15.79
N GLU A 270 -8.61 -4.24 14.86
CA GLU A 270 -8.22 -5.49 14.20
C GLU A 270 -7.84 -5.27 12.72
N THR A 271 -7.47 -4.04 12.35
CA THR A 271 -6.95 -3.71 11.01
C THR A 271 -5.63 -4.44 10.81
N ILE A 272 -5.40 -4.98 9.62
CA ILE A 272 -4.10 -5.46 9.19
C ILE A 272 -3.39 -4.29 8.50
N THR A 273 -2.25 -3.83 9.03
CA THR A 273 -1.44 -2.82 8.35
C THR A 273 -0.31 -3.51 7.60
N VAL A 274 -0.19 -3.24 6.30
CA VAL A 274 0.87 -3.78 5.44
C VAL A 274 1.74 -2.64 4.95
N PHE A 275 3.00 -2.61 5.39
CA PHE A 275 4.02 -1.73 4.86
C PHE A 275 4.74 -2.43 3.71
N CYS A 276 4.64 -1.88 2.51
CA CYS A 276 5.33 -2.35 1.32
C CYS A 276 6.40 -1.33 0.93
N ASN A 277 7.61 -1.52 1.46
CA ASN A 277 8.75 -0.67 1.20
C ASN A 277 9.61 -1.20 0.05
N THR A 278 10.33 -0.30 -0.60
CA THR A 278 11.38 -0.70 -1.55
C THR A 278 12.52 -1.45 -0.84
N SER A 279 13.31 -2.24 -1.57
CA SER A 279 14.42 -3.04 -1.01
C SER A 279 15.73 -2.26 -0.81
N GLU A 280 16.73 -2.87 -0.16
CA GLU A 280 18.08 -2.31 0.03
C GLU A 280 18.82 -1.88 -1.23
N GLU A 281 18.49 -2.47 -2.39
CA GLU A 281 19.07 -2.11 -3.69
C GLU A 281 18.53 -0.76 -4.24
N THR A 282 17.59 -0.12 -3.54
CA THR A 282 17.10 1.23 -3.86
C THR A 282 18.22 2.27 -3.75
N SER A 283 18.27 3.19 -4.70
CA SER A 283 19.33 4.20 -4.77
C SER A 283 18.85 5.52 -5.37
N GLY A 284 19.71 6.54 -5.26
CA GLY A 284 19.51 7.85 -5.90
C GLY A 284 18.70 8.87 -5.10
N LEU A 285 18.33 8.54 -3.86
CA LEU A 285 17.89 9.53 -2.88
C LEU A 285 19.09 10.26 -2.25
N PRO A 286 18.98 11.57 -1.97
CA PRO A 286 20.04 12.33 -1.30
C PRO A 286 20.42 11.72 0.07
N GLY A 287 21.72 11.63 0.36
CA GLY A 287 22.21 11.12 1.65
C GLY A 287 22.26 9.59 1.77
N SER A 288 22.37 8.89 0.64
CA SER A 288 22.38 7.42 0.48
C SER A 288 23.17 6.63 1.52
N ASP A 289 24.32 7.14 1.96
CA ASP A 289 25.25 6.41 2.84
C ASP A 289 24.69 6.12 4.26
N ARG A 290 23.56 6.74 4.62
CA ARG A 290 22.87 6.56 5.92
C ARG A 290 21.44 6.04 5.78
N LEU A 291 21.00 5.74 4.56
CA LEU A 291 19.64 5.27 4.30
C LEU A 291 19.57 3.76 4.45
N THR A 292 18.50 3.27 5.09
CA THR A 292 18.21 1.84 5.19
C THR A 292 16.85 1.57 4.55
N PHE A 293 16.83 0.75 3.51
CA PHE A 293 15.59 0.32 2.84
C PHE A 293 15.26 -1.14 3.19
N GLY A 294 14.14 -1.63 2.66
CA GLY A 294 13.56 -2.92 2.98
C GLY A 294 12.69 -2.86 4.22
N HIS A 295 12.66 -3.94 5.00
CA HIS A 295 11.82 -4.05 6.20
C HIS A 295 10.33 -3.78 5.95
N SER A 296 9.84 -4.13 4.77
CA SER A 296 8.41 -4.31 4.56
C SER A 296 7.85 -5.19 5.70
N SER A 297 6.65 -4.91 6.15
CA SER A 297 6.12 -5.58 7.34
C SER A 297 4.61 -5.69 7.35
N VAL A 298 4.11 -6.63 8.14
CA VAL A 298 2.68 -6.83 8.41
C VAL A 298 2.46 -6.68 9.90
N ILE A 299 1.63 -5.72 10.28
CA ILE A 299 1.28 -5.45 11.68
C ILE A 299 -0.18 -5.82 11.91
N ILE A 300 -0.41 -6.57 12.98
CA ILE A 300 -1.74 -6.94 13.46
C ILE A 300 -1.81 -6.74 14.98
N HIS A 301 -3.01 -6.58 15.51
CA HIS A 301 -3.18 -6.48 16.96
C HIS A 301 -2.78 -7.78 17.67
N LYS A 302 -2.25 -7.68 18.90
CA LYS A 302 -1.78 -8.83 19.70
C LYS A 302 -2.83 -9.92 19.95
N SER A 303 -4.13 -9.61 19.77
CA SER A 303 -5.24 -10.58 19.84
C SER A 303 -5.10 -11.72 18.83
N HIS A 304 -4.48 -11.45 17.67
CA HIS A 304 -4.34 -12.38 16.55
C HIS A 304 -3.14 -13.34 16.67
N LYS A 305 -2.26 -13.15 17.67
CA LYS A 305 -1.07 -13.95 18.02
C LYS A 305 -0.32 -14.61 16.84
N ILE A 306 0.82 -14.03 16.47
CA ILE A 306 1.85 -14.71 15.66
C ILE A 306 2.79 -15.41 16.65
N GLY A 307 3.16 -16.67 16.39
CA GLY A 307 4.22 -17.33 17.17
C GLY A 307 5.56 -16.60 16.97
N PRO A 308 6.46 -16.60 17.97
CA PRO A 308 7.81 -16.05 17.77
C PRO A 308 8.52 -16.83 16.65
N VAL A 309 9.00 -16.12 15.64
CA VAL A 309 9.78 -16.66 14.51
C VAL A 309 11.01 -15.80 14.30
N GLU A 310 12.16 -16.45 14.22
CA GLU A 310 13.41 -15.90 13.73
C GLU A 310 13.84 -16.75 12.52
N ASP A 311 13.68 -16.19 11.32
CA ASP A 311 14.10 -16.78 10.05
C ASP A 311 15.08 -15.81 9.36
N ALA A 312 15.87 -16.33 8.41
CA ALA A 312 16.81 -15.49 7.65
C ALA A 312 16.10 -14.41 6.81
N GLU A 313 14.88 -14.68 6.35
CA GLU A 313 14.13 -13.79 5.47
C GLU A 313 13.12 -12.91 6.24
N PHE A 314 12.78 -13.26 7.49
CA PHE A 314 11.80 -12.52 8.28
C PHE A 314 11.87 -12.85 9.79
N VAL A 315 11.32 -11.93 10.59
CA VAL A 315 11.24 -12.07 12.05
C VAL A 315 9.88 -11.59 12.54
N SER A 316 9.37 -12.19 13.60
CA SER A 316 8.22 -11.65 14.32
C SER A 316 8.67 -10.91 15.58
N ASP A 317 8.19 -9.69 15.79
CA ASP A 317 8.43 -8.92 17.01
C ASP A 317 7.14 -8.21 17.48
N ASP A 318 7.21 -7.49 18.60
CA ASP A 318 6.11 -6.68 19.15
C ASP A 318 6.38 -5.17 19.03
N PHE A 319 7.26 -4.79 18.10
CA PHE A 319 7.69 -3.42 17.84
C PHE A 319 8.14 -2.67 19.11
N ASP A 320 9.00 -3.31 19.90
CA ASP A 320 9.50 -2.83 21.20
C ASP A 320 8.39 -2.68 22.26
N GLY A 321 7.62 -3.75 22.48
CA GLY A 321 6.64 -3.85 23.57
C GLY A 321 5.27 -3.20 23.30
N LEU A 322 4.94 -2.90 22.05
CA LEU A 322 3.61 -2.41 21.66
C LEU A 322 2.56 -3.52 21.69
N PRO A 323 1.24 -3.19 21.74
CA PRO A 323 0.17 -4.19 21.77
C PRO A 323 -0.10 -4.83 20.40
N VAL A 324 0.94 -5.13 19.64
CA VAL A 324 0.86 -5.64 18.27
C VAL A 324 1.75 -6.87 18.10
N CYS A 325 1.52 -7.60 17.03
CA CYS A 325 2.48 -8.52 16.47
C CYS A 325 2.87 -7.99 15.09
N ARG A 326 4.18 -7.85 14.85
CA ARG A 326 4.73 -7.41 13.58
C ARG A 326 5.52 -8.56 12.96
N LEU A 327 5.16 -8.94 11.75
CA LEU A 327 5.98 -9.77 10.87
C LEU A 327 6.84 -8.84 10.03
N ARG A 328 8.11 -8.70 10.37
CA ARG A 328 9.07 -7.82 9.68
C ARG A 328 9.95 -8.63 8.74
N PHE A 329 10.00 -8.20 7.49
CA PHE A 329 10.82 -8.85 6.46
C PHE A 329 12.26 -8.33 6.48
N GLY A 330 13.17 -9.07 5.82
CA GLY A 330 14.55 -8.67 5.61
C GLY A 330 14.70 -7.42 4.72
N THR A 331 15.93 -7.08 4.36
CA THR A 331 16.24 -5.90 3.54
C THR A 331 16.32 -6.19 2.03
N ALA A 332 16.63 -7.45 1.69
CA ALA A 332 16.86 -7.89 0.31
C ALA A 332 15.65 -7.74 -0.61
N THR A 333 15.91 -7.67 -1.93
CA THR A 333 14.86 -7.73 -2.95
C THR A 333 14.16 -9.08 -2.93
N ARG A 334 12.87 -9.08 -2.57
CA ARG A 334 12.04 -10.28 -2.36
C ARG A 334 10.57 -10.01 -2.64
N LEU A 335 9.84 -11.07 -2.99
CA LEU A 335 8.38 -11.07 -2.94
C LEU A 335 7.92 -11.97 -1.79
N TYR A 336 7.02 -11.46 -0.95
CA TYR A 336 6.48 -12.19 0.20
C TYR A 336 5.00 -12.49 -0.02
N TYR A 337 4.67 -13.78 -0.15
CA TYR A 337 3.30 -14.27 -0.33
C TYR A 337 2.77 -14.85 0.99
N PHE A 338 1.69 -14.31 1.53
CA PHE A 338 1.14 -14.68 2.84
C PHE A 338 -0.39 -14.57 2.88
N ASN A 339 -1.04 -15.12 3.90
CA ASN A 339 -2.47 -14.92 4.13
C ASN A 339 -2.75 -13.70 5.02
N LEU A 340 -3.90 -13.06 4.84
CA LEU A 340 -4.40 -12.03 5.74
C LEU A 340 -5.23 -12.69 6.86
N PRO A 341 -4.88 -12.49 8.15
CA PRO A 341 -5.60 -13.09 9.28
C PRO A 341 -6.92 -12.34 9.57
N LEU A 342 -7.96 -12.66 8.80
CA LEU A 342 -9.30 -12.10 9.03
C LEU A 342 -9.91 -12.63 10.32
N PHE A 343 -10.31 -11.73 11.22
CA PHE A 343 -11.07 -12.07 12.42
C PHE A 343 -12.09 -10.98 12.72
N HIS A 344 -13.39 -11.27 12.63
CA HIS A 344 -14.42 -10.31 13.01
C HIS A 344 -15.04 -10.75 14.33
N GLU A 345 -14.72 -10.05 15.42
CA GLU A 345 -15.19 -10.40 16.78
C GLU A 345 -16.70 -10.62 16.88
N LEU A 346 -17.48 -9.89 16.06
CA LEU A 346 -18.94 -9.95 16.02
C LEU A 346 -19.50 -11.02 15.08
N ASP A 347 -18.67 -11.62 14.21
CA ASP A 347 -19.09 -12.71 13.33
C ASP A 347 -18.63 -14.06 13.90
N PRO A 348 -19.56 -14.86 14.44
CA PRO A 348 -19.25 -16.16 15.06
C PRO A 348 -18.72 -17.19 14.06
N ARG A 349 -18.78 -16.92 12.74
CA ARG A 349 -18.22 -17.77 11.69
C ARG A 349 -16.74 -17.50 11.45
N THR A 350 -16.20 -16.41 11.98
CA THR A 350 -14.79 -16.10 11.81
C THR A 350 -13.95 -16.92 12.77
N THR A 351 -12.92 -17.57 12.22
CA THR A 351 -11.93 -18.30 13.00
C THR A 351 -10.67 -17.48 13.05
N ARG A 352 -9.97 -17.47 14.20
CA ARG A 352 -8.65 -16.85 14.29
C ARG A 352 -7.68 -17.67 13.47
N VAL A 353 -7.35 -17.19 12.28
CA VAL A 353 -6.32 -17.77 11.42
C VAL A 353 -5.00 -17.07 11.73
N PRO A 354 -3.91 -17.80 11.99
CA PRO A 354 -2.60 -17.17 12.15
C PRO A 354 -2.13 -16.54 10.83
N LEU A 355 -1.34 -15.46 10.94
CA LEU A 355 -0.58 -14.94 9.82
C LEU A 355 0.53 -15.96 9.46
N LYS A 356 0.55 -16.40 8.20
CA LYS A 356 1.46 -17.42 7.67
C LYS A 356 2.04 -16.98 6.33
N ILE A 357 3.35 -17.10 6.21
CA ILE A 357 4.04 -16.96 4.93
C ILE A 357 3.87 -18.27 4.14
N HIS A 358 3.33 -18.14 2.93
CA HIS A 358 3.11 -19.25 2.00
C HIS A 358 4.21 -19.36 0.95
N GLY A 359 5.02 -18.33 0.75
CA GLY A 359 6.16 -18.38 -0.15
C GLY A 359 6.96 -17.09 -0.15
N ILE A 360 8.27 -17.24 -0.32
CA ILE A 360 9.21 -16.13 -0.51
C ILE A 360 9.87 -16.34 -1.87
N PHE A 361 9.95 -15.29 -2.69
CA PHE A 361 10.50 -15.35 -4.03
C PHE A 361 11.70 -14.43 -4.15
N ARG A 362 12.74 -14.89 -4.84
CA ARG A 362 13.92 -14.11 -5.23
C ARG A 362 13.98 -13.95 -6.74
N SER A 363 14.56 -12.85 -7.19
CA SER A 363 14.88 -12.66 -8.61
C SER A 363 16.18 -13.40 -8.94
N ASP A 364 16.17 -14.19 -10.00
CA ASP A 364 17.33 -14.86 -10.59
C ASP A 364 17.27 -14.70 -12.11
N GLN A 365 18.23 -13.98 -12.68
CA GLN A 365 18.31 -13.67 -14.12
C GLN A 365 16.99 -13.12 -14.71
N GLY A 366 16.28 -12.29 -13.95
CA GLY A 366 15.01 -11.67 -14.38
C GLY A 366 13.78 -12.59 -14.26
N GLN A 367 13.92 -13.76 -13.65
CA GLN A 367 12.82 -14.66 -13.32
C GLN A 367 12.65 -14.75 -11.80
N TRP A 368 11.40 -14.79 -11.34
CA TRP A 368 11.08 -14.94 -9.93
C TRP A 368 10.95 -16.40 -9.55
N GLN A 369 11.85 -16.88 -8.68
CA GLN A 369 11.88 -18.25 -8.21
C GLN A 369 11.55 -18.29 -6.72
N ARG A 370 10.72 -19.25 -6.32
CA ARG A 370 10.45 -19.50 -4.90
C ARG A 370 11.72 -20.02 -4.24
N ILE A 371 12.02 -19.51 -3.05
CA ILE A 371 13.12 -20.00 -2.22
C ILE A 371 12.62 -21.28 -1.52
N ASP A 372 13.26 -22.41 -1.82
CA ASP A 372 12.99 -23.68 -1.14
C ASP A 372 13.54 -23.62 0.28
N GLY A 373 12.71 -23.99 1.28
CA GLY A 373 13.11 -24.02 2.70
C GLY A 373 12.33 -23.09 3.63
N SER A 374 11.51 -22.16 3.11
CA SER A 374 10.55 -21.42 3.93
C SER A 374 9.40 -22.38 4.32
N SER A 375 9.59 -23.13 5.41
CA SER A 375 8.65 -24.14 5.90
C SER A 375 7.27 -23.54 6.14
N ASP A 376 6.23 -24.31 5.82
CA ASP A 376 4.85 -24.05 6.21
C ASP A 376 4.76 -24.00 7.75
N PHE A 377 4.93 -22.83 8.37
CA PHE A 377 4.72 -22.66 9.81
C PHE A 377 3.25 -22.99 10.13
N ASN A 378 3.02 -24.05 10.92
CA ASN A 378 1.69 -24.47 11.37
C ASN A 378 1.32 -23.81 12.69
#